data_AF-A0A061HU49-F1
#
_entry.id   AF-A0A061HU49-F1
#
_cell.length_a   1.000
_cell.length_b   1.000
_cell.length_c   1.000
_cell.angle_alpha   90.00
_cell.angle_beta   90.00
_cell.angle_gamma   90.00
#
_symmetry.space_group_name_H-M   'P 1'
#
loop_
_entity.id
_entity.type
_entity.pdbx_description
1 polymer ?
#
loop_
_entity_poly.entity_id
_entity_poly.type
_entity_poly.pdbx_seq_one_letter_code
_entity_poly.pdbx_strand_id
1 'polypeptide(L)'
;MELTEPPPDTAVQKEEQELLDRAFFSWAEFSRFFDKWCQQRLVVFSVKSSTHVARSPWASTPPLYRLIHVLKYSYVLLVCKDVRVPNQSPA
;
A
#
# COMPACT_ATOMS: atom_id res chain seq x y z
N MET A 1 28.48 17.28 -17.58
CA MET A 1 27.24 17.62 -16.87
C MET A 1 27.07 16.53 -15.83
N GLU A 2 27.58 16.77 -14.61
CA GLU A 2 27.52 15.78 -13.54
C GLU A 2 26.09 15.77 -13.01
N LEU A 3 25.40 14.65 -13.21
CA LEU A 3 24.05 14.44 -12.71
C LEU A 3 24.18 14.12 -11.22
N THR A 4 24.10 15.14 -10.37
CA THR A 4 24.06 14.96 -8.91
C THR A 4 22.85 14.09 -8.56
N GLU A 5 23.10 12.82 -8.24
CA GLU A 5 22.07 11.92 -7.73
C GLU A 5 21.54 12.49 -6.40
N PRO A 6 20.21 12.69 -6.26
CA PRO A 6 19.67 13.21 -5.02
C PRO A 6 19.92 12.23 -3.86
N PRO A 7 20.07 12.73 -2.62
CA PRO A 7 20.25 11.88 -1.45
C PRO A 7 19.13 10.82 -1.36
N PRO A 8 19.42 9.59 -0.88
CA PRO A 8 18.46 8.49 -0.85
C PRO A 8 17.18 8.86 -0.08
N ASP A 9 17.29 9.64 1.01
CA ASP A 9 16.13 10.10 1.79
C ASP A 9 15.21 11.04 0.99
N THR A 10 15.76 11.83 0.07
CA THR A 10 14.97 12.76 -0.75
C THR A 10 14.23 12.04 -1.88
N ALA A 11 14.82 10.96 -2.39
CA ALA A 11 14.18 10.08 -3.37
C ALA A 11 13.00 9.30 -2.73
N VAL A 12 13.21 8.72 -1.55
CA VAL A 12 12.16 7.97 -0.82
C VAL A 12 10.96 8.87 -0.49
N GLN A 13 11.19 10.08 0.00
CA GLN A 13 10.11 11.04 0.30
C GLN A 13 9.31 11.42 -0.95
N LYS A 14 9.97 11.63 -2.08
CA LYS A 14 9.30 11.95 -3.36
C LYS A 14 8.47 10.78 -3.88
N GLU A 15 8.93 9.56 -3.67
CA GLU A 15 8.25 8.34 -4.09
C GLU A 15 7.01 8.03 -3.25
N GLU A 16 7.06 8.28 -1.94
CA GLU A 16 5.90 8.20 -1.06
C GLU A 16 4.87 9.29 -1.38
N GLN A 17 5.33 10.48 -1.79
CA GLN A 17 4.45 11.56 -2.22
C GLN A 17 3.61 11.17 -3.45
N GLU A 18 4.15 10.38 -4.38
CA GLU A 18 3.42 9.88 -5.55
C GLU A 18 2.21 9.00 -5.16
N LEU A 19 2.33 8.24 -4.07
CA LEU A 19 1.24 7.45 -3.51
C LEU A 19 0.19 8.35 -2.84
N LEU A 20 0.62 9.39 -2.12
CA LEU A 20 -0.26 10.30 -1.38
C LEU A 20 -1.08 11.22 -2.29
N ASP A 21 -0.51 11.68 -3.39
CA ASP A 21 -1.17 12.63 -4.30
C ASP A 21 -2.19 11.96 -5.22
N ARG A 22 -2.29 10.63 -5.20
CA ARG A 22 -3.11 9.86 -6.11
C ARG A 22 -4.37 9.32 -5.44
N ALA A 23 -5.52 9.76 -5.94
CA ALA A 23 -6.80 9.12 -5.63
C ALA A 23 -7.05 7.94 -6.59
N PHE A 24 -7.62 6.87 -6.06
CA PHE A 24 -8.01 5.68 -6.83
C PHE A 24 -9.53 5.52 -6.78
N PHE A 25 -10.13 5.21 -7.93
CA PHE A 25 -11.58 5.03 -8.04
C PHE A 25 -12.01 3.59 -7.73
N SER A 26 -11.05 2.65 -7.66
CA SER A 26 -11.32 1.27 -7.27
C SER A 26 -10.11 0.59 -6.64
N TRP A 27 -10.37 -0.47 -5.87
CA TRP A 27 -9.31 -1.34 -5.35
C TRP A 27 -8.46 -1.95 -6.47
N ALA A 28 -9.08 -2.38 -7.59
CA ALA A 28 -8.37 -2.98 -8.71
C ALA A 28 -7.38 -1.99 -9.38
N GLU A 29 -7.77 -0.71 -9.47
CA GLU A 29 -6.90 0.35 -9.97
C GLU A 29 -5.72 0.57 -9.02
N PHE A 30 -6.00 0.69 -7.71
CA PHE A 30 -4.97 0.80 -6.68
C PHE A 30 -3.99 -0.37 -6.74
N SER A 31 -4.47 -1.62 -6.74
CA SER A 31 -3.60 -2.81 -6.76
C SER A 31 -2.70 -2.83 -7.98
N ARG A 32 -3.24 -2.52 -9.17
CA ARG A 32 -2.45 -2.50 -10.41
C ARG A 32 -1.36 -1.42 -10.38
N PHE A 33 -1.66 -0.25 -9.82
CA PHE A 33 -0.66 0.79 -9.64
C PHE A 33 0.40 0.37 -8.62
N PHE A 34 -0.05 -0.09 -7.44
CA PHE A 34 0.81 -0.43 -6.32
C PHE A 34 1.77 -1.58 -6.66
N ASP A 35 1.32 -2.61 -7.37
CA ASP A 35 2.17 -3.70 -7.84
C ASP A 35 3.31 -3.19 -8.73
N LYS A 36 3.00 -2.31 -9.70
CA LYS A 36 4.02 -1.70 -10.56
C LYS A 36 4.96 -0.78 -9.78
N TRP A 37 4.40 0.01 -8.87
CA TRP A 37 5.15 0.94 -8.01
C TRP A 37 6.16 0.17 -7.16
N CYS A 38 5.76 -0.97 -6.58
CA CYS A 38 6.63 -1.87 -5.83
C CYS A 38 7.71 -2.52 -6.71
N GLN A 39 7.33 -3.02 -7.89
CA GLN A 39 8.26 -3.63 -8.84
C GLN A 39 9.37 -2.67 -9.27
N GLN A 40 9.02 -1.43 -9.62
CA GLN A 40 9.98 -0.40 -10.03
C GLN A 40 11.00 -0.07 -8.93
N ARG A 41 10.59 -0.20 -7.67
CA ARG A 41 11.40 0.17 -6.50
C ARG A 41 12.08 -1.02 -5.83
N LEU A 42 11.91 -2.22 -6.37
CA LEU A 42 12.44 -3.46 -5.79
C LEU A 42 12.04 -3.62 -4.31
N VAL A 43 10.82 -3.24 -3.97
CA VAL A 43 10.25 -3.43 -2.64
C VAL A 43 9.20 -4.53 -2.67
N VAL A 44 9.12 -5.28 -1.58
CA VAL A 44 8.04 -6.23 -1.34
C VAL A 44 7.10 -5.65 -0.30
N PHE A 45 5.79 -5.83 -0.51
CA PHE A 45 4.79 -5.39 0.44
C PHE A 45 4.21 -6.57 1.23
N SER A 46 3.74 -6.26 2.43
CA SER A 46 3.00 -7.20 3.27
C SER A 46 1.87 -6.49 4.01
N VAL A 47 0.84 -7.25 4.40
CA VAL A 47 -0.23 -6.73 5.26
C VAL A 47 0.27 -6.68 6.70
N LYS A 48 0.39 -5.47 7.26
CA LYS A 48 0.73 -5.27 8.68
C LYS A 48 -0.48 -5.48 9.58
N SER A 49 -1.63 -4.95 9.18
CA SER A 49 -2.89 -5.11 9.89
C SER A 49 -4.07 -5.00 8.93
N SER A 50 -5.20 -5.57 9.33
CA SER A 50 -6.43 -5.51 8.53
C SER A 50 -7.66 -5.64 9.41
N THR A 51 -8.74 -4.99 9.01
CA THR A 51 -10.07 -5.16 9.63
C THR A 51 -10.97 -5.86 8.62
N HIS A 52 -11.52 -7.01 9.01
CA HIS A 52 -12.51 -7.71 8.20
C HIS A 52 -13.79 -6.90 8.10
N VAL A 53 -14.42 -6.91 6.92
CA VAL A 53 -15.71 -6.21 6.70
C VAL A 53 -16.75 -6.65 7.72
N ALA A 54 -16.82 -7.94 8.03
CA ALA A 54 -17.76 -8.50 9.01
C ALA A 54 -17.61 -7.93 10.44
N ARG A 55 -16.45 -7.34 10.78
CA ARG A 55 -16.18 -6.71 12.07
C ARG A 55 -16.28 -5.19 12.04
N SER A 56 -16.59 -4.62 10.87
CA SER A 56 -16.75 -3.19 10.70
C SER A 56 -18.16 -2.73 11.10
N PRO A 57 -18.35 -1.46 11.48
CA PRO A 57 -19.66 -0.91 11.79
C PRO A 57 -20.67 -1.02 10.63
N TRP A 58 -20.18 -1.11 9.38
CA TRP A 58 -21.00 -1.21 8.17
C TRP A 58 -21.54 -2.62 7.91
N ALA A 59 -21.03 -3.65 8.60
CA ALA A 59 -21.43 -5.04 8.42
C ALA A 59 -22.93 -5.25 8.63
N SER A 60 -23.53 -4.44 9.50
CA SER A 60 -24.93 -4.58 9.93
C SER A 60 -25.83 -3.45 9.42
N THR A 61 -25.38 -2.60 8.49
CA THR A 61 -26.15 -1.46 7.98
C THR A 61 -26.78 -1.78 6.61
N PRO A 62 -28.10 -2.02 6.50
CA PRO A 62 -28.77 -2.06 5.20
C PRO A 62 -28.81 -0.66 4.56
N PRO A 63 -28.65 -0.52 3.22
CA PRO A 63 -28.36 -1.56 2.23
C PRO A 63 -26.85 -1.81 2.03
N LEU A 64 -25.99 -1.08 2.75
CA LEU A 64 -24.54 -1.07 2.56
C LEU A 64 -23.91 -2.46 2.65
N TYR A 65 -24.37 -3.32 3.55
CA TYR A 65 -23.87 -4.70 3.66
C TYR A 65 -23.97 -5.47 2.32
N ARG A 66 -25.00 -5.22 1.49
CA ARG A 66 -25.16 -5.84 0.17
C ARG A 66 -24.20 -5.31 -0.88
N LEU A 67 -23.57 -4.15 -0.68
CA LEU A 67 -22.56 -3.64 -1.61
C LEU A 67 -21.14 -4.03 -1.17
N ILE A 68 -20.93 -4.20 0.14
CA ILE A 68 -19.60 -4.46 0.72
C ILE A 68 -19.33 -5.94 1.00
N HIS A 69 -20.32 -6.84 0.91
CA HIS A 69 -20.11 -8.28 1.18
C HIS A 69 -19.10 -8.95 0.24
N VAL A 70 -18.84 -8.36 -0.93
CA VAL A 70 -17.82 -8.81 -1.88
C VAL A 70 -16.39 -8.46 -1.42
N LEU A 71 -16.26 -7.54 -0.45
CA LEU A 71 -14.97 -7.11 0.09
C LEU A 71 -14.59 -7.98 1.30
N LYS A 72 -13.35 -8.48 1.30
CA LYS A 72 -12.80 -9.27 2.42
C LYS A 72 -12.49 -8.40 3.64
N TYR A 73 -11.97 -7.20 3.41
CA TYR A 73 -11.50 -6.27 4.43
C TYR A 73 -12.13 -4.88 4.25
N SER A 74 -12.51 -4.23 5.34
CA SER A 74 -12.91 -2.82 5.36
C SER A 74 -11.73 -1.88 5.51
N TYR A 75 -10.61 -2.40 6.00
CA TYR A 75 -9.36 -1.68 6.17
C TYR A 75 -8.18 -2.65 6.00
N VAL A 76 -7.13 -2.21 5.32
CA VAL A 76 -5.87 -2.92 5.18
C VAL A 76 -4.74 -1.91 5.31
N LEU A 77 -3.77 -2.21 6.15
CA LEU A 77 -2.52 -1.47 6.25
C LEU A 77 -1.41 -2.29 5.58
N LEU A 78 -0.85 -1.73 4.51
CA LEU A 78 0.28 -2.32 3.80
C LEU A 78 1.58 -1.67 4.28
N VAL A 79 2.65 -2.46 4.33
CA VAL A 79 4.00 -1.98 4.57
C VAL A 79 4.95 -2.51 3.51
N CYS A 80 5.83 -1.65 3.02
CA CYS A 80 6.87 -1.99 2.06
C CYS A 80 8.18 -2.28 2.80
N LYS A 81 8.93 -3.27 2.31
CA LYS A 81 10.28 -3.60 2.75
C LYS A 81 11.18 -3.64 1.52
N ASP A 82 12.34 -3.00 1.62
CA ASP A 82 13.34 -3.00 0.56
C ASP A 82 13.98 -4.40 0.46
N VAL A 83 14.03 -4.95 -0.75
CA VAL A 83 14.65 -6.26 -1.00
C VAL A 83 16.18 -6.16 -1.05
N ARG A 84 16.72 -4.95 -1.27
CA ARG A 84 18.17 -4.68 -1.35
C ARG A 84 18.82 -4.63 0.03
N VAL A 85 18.04 -4.47 1.10
CA VAL A 85 18.53 -4.52 2.48
C VAL A 85 18.39 -5.96 2.96
N PRO A 86 19.48 -6.72 3.17
CA PRO A 86 19.38 -8.03 3.79
C PRO A 86 18.77 -7.86 5.17
N ASN A 87 17.83 -8.74 5.56
CA ASN A 87 17.26 -8.78 6.91
C ASN A 87 18.40 -8.74 7.95
N GLN A 88 18.69 -7.57 8.52
CA GLN A 88 19.46 -7.49 9.75
C GLN A 88 18.53 -8.02 10.83
N SER A 89 18.66 -9.32 11.09
CA SER A 89 18.07 -9.96 12.25
C SER A 89 18.81 -9.39 13.47
N PRO A 90 18.13 -8.74 14.44
CA PRO A 90 18.77 -8.47 15.71
C PRO A 90 19.03 -9.82 16.38
N ALA A 91 20.30 -10.11 16.60
CA ALA A 91 20.75 -11.22 17.45
C ALA A 91 20.45 -10.92 18.92
#